data_AF-A0A8J8CEN5-F1
#
_entry.id   AF-A0A8J8CEN5-F1
#
_cell.length_a   1.000
_cell.length_b   1.000
_cell.length_c   1.000
_cell.angle_alpha   90.00
_cell.angle_beta   90.00
_cell.angle_gamma   90.00
#
_symmetry.space_group_name_H-M   'P 1'
#
loop_
_entity.id
_entity.type
_entity.pdbx_description
1 polymer ?
#
loop_
_entity_poly.entity_id
_entity_poly.type
_entity_poly.pdbx_seq_one_letter_code
_entity_poly.pdbx_strand_id
1 'polypeptide(L)'
;MEELKVLGPTVLKRKRHSIPVGIRYWLFFKRHILEKPQVRGLFERELTREEFAALVKQHANPMKYGPSFCRRKRSEATNARNTNDMLAALYRYHAALLAPASPICTKESKAAGLGIFLRTGGRKASAKQGTPLLEEHLFGTLFELTRKEEVEELRNEGYPSLMEVAQKRQNKGKTSDPNDVKTEAKVYAVCGPLSLINHDCGAPLRFTLPRSMMPREEGKEFHGLQAIYAQPGCRTGFPWHRGRRTLGGLFGLDFISGGLQMFDLCRGR
;
A
#
# COMPACT_ATOMS: atom_id res chain seq x y z
N MET A 1 -25.21 -10.24 6.65
CA MET A 1 -23.85 -9.70 6.54
C MET A 1 -23.39 -9.95 5.13
N GLU A 2 -23.25 -8.91 4.30
CA GLU A 2 -22.65 -9.06 2.98
C GLU A 2 -21.21 -9.55 3.16
N GLU A 3 -20.87 -10.69 2.56
CA GLU A 3 -19.49 -11.12 2.45
C GLU A 3 -18.72 -10.04 1.68
N LEU A 4 -17.79 -9.36 2.35
CA LEU A 4 -16.82 -8.48 1.70
C LEU A 4 -16.21 -9.23 0.51
N LYS A 5 -16.38 -8.70 -0.72
CA LYS A 5 -15.73 -9.23 -1.92
C LYS A 5 -14.24 -9.40 -1.62
N VAL A 6 -13.83 -10.66 -1.59
CA VAL A 6 -12.54 -11.10 -1.07
C VAL A 6 -11.45 -10.87 -2.11
N LEU A 7 -10.43 -10.08 -1.76
CA LEU A 7 -9.32 -9.74 -2.66
C LEU A 7 -8.22 -10.80 -2.68
N GLY A 8 -7.73 -11.13 -3.89
CA GLY A 8 -6.50 -11.88 -4.13
C GLY A 8 -6.43 -13.38 -3.75
N PRO A 9 -7.53 -14.13 -3.51
CA PRO A 9 -7.43 -15.54 -3.14
C PRO A 9 -6.87 -16.40 -4.27
N THR A 10 -7.04 -16.02 -5.54
CA THR A 10 -6.44 -16.77 -6.65
C THR A 10 -4.97 -16.39 -6.83
N VAL A 11 -4.61 -15.11 -6.68
CA VAL A 11 -3.23 -14.60 -6.78
C VAL A 11 -2.32 -15.27 -5.75
N LEU A 12 -2.79 -15.56 -4.54
CA LEU A 12 -2.02 -16.29 -3.53
C LEU A 12 -1.91 -17.79 -3.83
N LYS A 13 -2.83 -18.37 -4.62
CA LYS A 13 -2.95 -19.81 -4.85
C LYS A 13 -2.17 -20.33 -6.05
N ARG A 14 -1.87 -19.52 -7.08
CA ARG A 14 -1.22 -20.06 -8.29
C ARG A 14 0.23 -20.53 -8.04
N LYS A 15 0.71 -21.34 -8.98
CA LYS A 15 2.02 -22.01 -8.92
C LYS A 15 3.13 -21.15 -9.56
N ARG A 16 2.82 -20.42 -10.61
CA ARG A 16 3.75 -19.51 -11.30
C ARG A 16 3.07 -18.15 -11.34
N HIS A 17 3.82 -17.10 -11.03
CA HIS A 17 3.33 -15.74 -11.08
C HIS A 17 4.41 -14.85 -11.66
N SER A 18 4.00 -13.90 -12.48
CA SER A 18 4.81 -12.75 -12.82
C SER A 18 4.62 -11.61 -11.81
N ILE A 19 3.53 -11.66 -11.02
CA ILE A 19 3.26 -10.74 -9.89
C ILE A 19 4.43 -10.71 -8.89
N PRO A 20 5.00 -9.51 -8.63
CA PRO A 20 6.06 -9.31 -7.64
C PRO A 20 5.79 -9.92 -6.26
N VAL A 21 6.85 -10.38 -5.62
CA VAL A 21 6.77 -11.13 -4.35
C VAL A 21 6.21 -10.29 -3.20
N GLY A 22 6.60 -9.02 -3.10
CA GLY A 22 6.10 -8.11 -2.07
C GLY A 22 4.59 -7.85 -2.16
N ILE A 23 4.00 -7.84 -3.35
CA ILE A 23 2.53 -7.77 -3.53
C ILE A 23 1.86 -8.98 -2.89
N ARG A 24 2.44 -10.18 -3.09
CA ARG A 24 1.91 -11.42 -2.50
C ARG A 24 2.03 -11.42 -0.97
N TYR A 25 3.10 -10.84 -0.42
CA TYR A 25 3.26 -10.70 1.03
C TYR A 25 2.18 -9.78 1.59
N TRP A 26 1.98 -8.63 0.94
CA TRP A 26 0.95 -7.66 1.32
C TRP A 26 -0.46 -8.24 1.24
N LEU A 27 -0.81 -8.92 0.15
CA LEU A 27 -2.10 -9.60 -0.01
C LEU A 27 -2.32 -10.64 1.09
N PHE A 28 -1.31 -11.44 1.43
CA PHE A 28 -1.40 -12.40 2.53
C PHE A 28 -1.67 -11.70 3.86
N PHE A 29 -0.91 -10.65 4.18
CA PHE A 29 -1.08 -9.86 5.41
C PHE A 29 -2.49 -9.28 5.52
N LYS A 30 -2.91 -8.56 4.46
CA LYS A 30 -4.21 -7.91 4.40
C LYS A 30 -5.33 -8.94 4.59
N ARG A 31 -5.28 -10.05 3.86
CA ARG A 31 -6.34 -11.06 3.84
C ARG A 31 -6.43 -11.88 5.12
N HIS A 32 -5.29 -12.33 5.63
CA HIS A 32 -5.25 -13.32 6.70
C HIS A 32 -5.08 -12.72 8.08
N ILE A 33 -4.67 -11.45 8.17
CA ILE A 33 -4.47 -10.75 9.44
C ILE A 33 -5.41 -9.54 9.54
N LEU A 34 -5.35 -8.58 8.62
CA LEU A 34 -6.08 -7.30 8.76
C LEU A 34 -7.60 -7.40 8.56
N GLU A 35 -8.04 -8.11 7.52
CA GLU A 35 -9.45 -8.20 7.11
C GLU A 35 -10.30 -9.09 8.03
N LYS A 36 -9.66 -9.84 8.94
CA LYS A 36 -10.36 -10.73 9.87
C LYS A 36 -10.34 -10.11 11.27
N PRO A 37 -11.44 -9.50 11.76
CA PRO A 37 -11.42 -8.78 13.03
C PRO A 37 -10.94 -9.62 14.21
N GLN A 38 -11.38 -10.88 14.28
CA GLN A 38 -10.95 -11.83 15.32
C GLN A 38 -9.45 -12.12 15.29
N VAL A 39 -8.87 -12.23 14.09
CA VAL A 39 -7.42 -12.45 13.95
C VAL A 39 -6.68 -11.15 14.24
N ARG A 40 -7.09 -10.04 13.63
CA ARG A 40 -6.52 -8.69 13.82
C ARG A 40 -6.38 -8.36 15.31
N GLY A 41 -7.41 -8.59 16.11
CA GLY A 41 -7.39 -8.33 17.55
C GLY A 41 -6.27 -9.07 18.32
N LEU A 42 -5.85 -10.25 17.87
CA LEU A 42 -4.72 -10.99 18.47
C LEU A 42 -3.37 -10.31 18.24
N PHE A 43 -3.28 -9.48 17.21
CA PHE A 43 -2.09 -8.76 16.79
C PHE A 43 -2.07 -7.30 17.26
N GLU A 44 -3.17 -6.77 17.81
CA GLU A 44 -3.28 -5.41 18.38
C GLU A 44 -2.62 -5.29 19.76
N ARG A 45 -1.38 -5.77 19.87
CA ARG A 45 -0.54 -5.71 21.08
C ARG A 45 0.92 -5.60 20.69
N GLU A 46 1.76 -5.24 21.66
CA GLU A 46 3.21 -5.31 21.49
C GLU A 46 3.63 -6.76 21.33
N LEU A 47 4.39 -7.04 20.27
CA LEU A 47 4.88 -8.36 19.93
C LEU A 47 6.34 -8.25 19.52
N THR A 48 7.16 -9.15 20.03
CA THR A 48 8.47 -9.44 19.46
C THR A 48 8.34 -10.10 18.08
N ARG A 49 9.44 -10.18 17.33
CA ARG A 49 9.43 -10.84 16.01
C ARG A 49 9.05 -12.31 16.12
N GLU A 50 9.51 -12.96 17.18
CA GLU A 50 9.31 -14.37 17.48
C GLU A 50 7.85 -14.66 17.83
N GLU A 51 7.26 -13.85 18.72
CA GLU A 51 5.84 -13.95 19.09
C GLU A 51 4.94 -13.67 17.90
N PHE A 52 5.25 -12.63 17.11
CA PHE A 52 4.54 -12.33 15.89
C PHE A 52 4.58 -13.52 14.92
N ALA A 53 5.77 -14.08 14.67
CA ALA A 53 5.93 -15.24 13.79
C ALA A 53 5.13 -16.45 14.28
N ALA A 54 5.11 -16.72 15.59
CA ALA A 54 4.33 -17.79 16.19
C ALA A 54 2.82 -17.60 15.93
N LEU A 55 2.29 -16.40 16.17
CA LEU A 55 0.88 -16.07 15.93
C LEU A 55 0.51 -16.17 14.44
N VAL A 56 1.38 -15.70 13.54
CA VAL A 56 1.16 -15.84 12.09
C VAL A 56 1.07 -17.31 11.70
N LYS A 57 1.98 -18.16 12.19
CA LYS A 57 1.97 -19.60 11.92
C LYS A 57 0.69 -20.27 12.44
N GLN A 58 0.25 -19.88 13.65
CA GLN A 58 -0.92 -20.46 14.30
C GLN A 58 -2.25 -20.02 13.65
N HIS A 59 -2.44 -18.72 13.42
CA HIS A 59 -3.75 -18.16 13.05
C HIS A 59 -3.89 -17.81 11.56
N ALA A 60 -2.81 -17.43 10.89
CA ALA A 60 -2.82 -17.10 9.46
C ALA A 60 -2.33 -18.26 8.58
N ASN A 61 -1.57 -19.20 9.14
CA ASN A 61 -1.08 -20.44 8.53
C ASN A 61 -0.49 -20.25 7.11
N PRO A 62 0.75 -19.73 7.00
CA PRO A 62 1.46 -19.57 5.73
C PRO A 62 1.58 -20.87 4.90
N MET A 63 1.68 -22.03 5.56
CA MET A 63 1.80 -23.33 4.87
C MET A 63 0.53 -23.71 4.12
N LYS A 64 -0.63 -23.23 4.56
CA LYS A 64 -1.92 -23.50 3.94
C LYS A 64 -2.36 -22.36 3.00
N TYR A 65 -2.18 -21.11 3.43
CA TYR A 65 -2.75 -19.94 2.75
C TYR A 65 -1.72 -18.97 2.18
N GLY A 66 -0.45 -19.13 2.55
CA GLY A 66 0.62 -18.26 2.07
C GLY A 66 0.93 -18.43 0.57
N PRO A 67 1.84 -17.60 0.06
CA PRO A 67 2.34 -17.73 -1.31
C PRO A 67 2.84 -19.15 -1.63
N SER A 68 2.85 -19.52 -2.90
CA SER A 68 3.17 -20.89 -3.33
C SER A 68 4.52 -21.42 -2.86
N PHE A 69 5.52 -20.57 -2.64
CA PHE A 69 6.81 -20.99 -2.11
C PHE A 69 6.75 -21.41 -0.63
N CYS A 70 5.80 -20.91 0.17
CA CYS A 70 5.56 -21.38 1.53
C CYS A 70 4.95 -22.78 1.55
N ARG A 71 4.11 -23.09 0.55
CA ARG A 71 3.29 -24.32 0.53
C ARG A 71 3.97 -25.49 -0.18
N ARG A 72 4.98 -25.22 -1.00
CA ARG A 72 5.65 -26.25 -1.81
C ARG A 72 6.62 -27.06 -0.97
N LYS A 73 6.68 -28.37 -1.21
CA LYS A 73 7.76 -29.23 -0.70
C LYS A 73 9.03 -29.01 -1.55
N ARG A 74 9.77 -27.93 -1.28
CA ARG A 74 11.19 -27.79 -1.67
C ARG A 74 12.07 -28.31 -0.52
N SER A 75 13.39 -28.10 -0.59
CA SER A 75 14.26 -28.33 0.57
C SER A 75 13.79 -27.49 1.76
N GLU A 76 13.84 -28.10 2.95
CA GLU A 76 13.42 -27.48 4.20
C GLU A 76 14.10 -26.13 4.44
N ALA A 77 15.41 -26.06 4.18
CA ALA A 77 16.20 -24.84 4.29
C ALA A 77 15.69 -23.70 3.40
N THR A 78 15.32 -23.99 2.14
CA THR A 78 14.80 -22.96 1.22
C THR A 78 13.44 -22.44 1.66
N ASN A 79 12.57 -23.35 2.13
CA ASN A 79 11.25 -23.00 2.61
C ASN A 79 11.33 -22.16 3.90
N ALA A 80 12.21 -22.54 4.82
CA ALA A 80 12.48 -21.79 6.04
C ALA A 80 12.96 -20.37 5.70
N ARG A 81 13.94 -20.23 4.80
CA ARG A 81 14.45 -18.92 4.36
C ARG A 81 13.35 -18.03 3.80
N ASN A 82 12.64 -18.49 2.77
CA ASN A 82 11.60 -17.68 2.12
C ASN A 82 10.44 -17.34 3.07
N THR A 83 10.11 -18.24 3.99
CA THR A 83 9.07 -17.99 5.00
C THR A 83 9.55 -16.95 6.00
N ASN A 84 10.80 -17.00 6.44
CA ASN A 84 11.40 -16.00 7.32
C ASN A 84 11.47 -14.62 6.64
N ASP A 85 11.83 -14.56 5.36
CA ASP A 85 11.84 -13.31 4.58
C ASP A 85 10.43 -12.70 4.51
N MET A 86 9.42 -13.52 4.24
CA MET A 86 8.03 -13.09 4.28
C MET A 86 7.65 -12.58 5.68
N LEU A 87 7.91 -13.35 6.74
CA LEU A 87 7.57 -12.98 8.12
C LEU A 87 8.24 -11.68 8.54
N ALA A 88 9.49 -11.43 8.14
CA ALA A 88 10.20 -10.19 8.40
C ALA A 88 9.51 -8.99 7.73
N ALA A 89 9.03 -9.14 6.49
CA ALA A 89 8.24 -8.11 5.83
C ALA A 89 6.89 -7.88 6.52
N LEU A 90 6.19 -8.97 6.90
CA LEU A 90 4.90 -8.88 7.60
C LEU A 90 5.03 -8.20 8.96
N TYR A 91 6.13 -8.43 9.69
CA TYR A 91 6.38 -7.80 10.97
C TYR A 91 6.48 -6.28 10.85
N ARG A 92 7.05 -5.75 9.75
CA ARG A 92 7.06 -4.30 9.50
C ARG A 92 5.66 -3.73 9.32
N TYR A 93 4.78 -4.46 8.63
CA TYR A 93 3.39 -4.06 8.50
C TYR A 93 2.65 -4.10 9.85
N HIS A 94 2.92 -5.10 10.68
CA HIS A 94 2.39 -5.17 12.04
C HIS A 94 2.84 -3.99 12.90
N ALA A 95 4.15 -3.74 12.95
CA ALA A 95 4.73 -2.63 13.70
C ALA A 95 4.12 -1.28 13.28
N ALA A 96 3.85 -1.09 11.98
CA ALA A 96 3.19 0.11 11.49
C ALA A 96 1.68 0.17 11.78
N LEU A 97 0.94 -0.92 11.62
CA LEU A 97 -0.53 -0.87 11.52
C LEU A 97 -1.28 -1.32 12.77
N LEU A 98 -0.66 -2.18 13.58
CA LEU A 98 -1.34 -2.90 14.67
C LEU A 98 -0.67 -2.72 16.02
N ALA A 99 0.66 -2.55 16.06
CA ALA A 99 1.37 -2.33 17.32
C ALA A 99 0.85 -1.07 18.06
N PRO A 100 0.60 -1.15 19.38
CA PRO A 100 0.18 -0.01 20.20
C PRO A 100 1.13 1.19 20.14
N ALA A 101 2.45 0.97 20.04
CA ALA A 101 3.47 2.01 19.92
C ALA A 101 3.37 2.81 18.61
N SER A 102 2.71 2.27 17.58
CA SER A 102 2.52 2.99 16.32
C SER A 102 1.64 4.24 16.50
N PRO A 103 2.02 5.39 15.94
CA PRO A 103 1.18 6.58 15.93
C PRO A 103 -0.08 6.42 15.06
N ILE A 104 -0.19 5.35 14.28
CA ILE A 104 -1.36 5.01 13.46
C ILE A 104 -1.93 3.65 13.85
N CYS A 105 -3.17 3.40 13.42
CA CYS A 105 -3.86 2.13 13.58
C CYS A 105 -4.76 1.87 12.38
N THR A 106 -4.91 0.59 12.03
CA THR A 106 -5.92 0.16 11.05
C THR A 106 -7.22 -0.17 11.76
N LYS A 107 -8.32 0.42 11.30
CA LYS A 107 -9.68 0.10 11.77
C LYS A 107 -10.65 0.00 10.60
N GLU A 108 -11.86 -0.46 10.89
CA GLU A 108 -12.93 -0.41 9.91
C GLU A 108 -13.33 1.04 9.60
N SER A 109 -13.48 1.33 8.31
CA SER A 109 -13.92 2.60 7.75
C SER A 109 -15.33 2.43 7.22
N LYS A 110 -16.19 3.40 7.50
CA LYS A 110 -17.57 3.42 7.00
C LYS A 110 -17.63 3.52 5.47
N ALA A 111 -16.64 4.17 4.85
CA ALA A 111 -16.64 4.43 3.42
C ALA A 111 -16.04 3.29 2.57
N ALA A 112 -15.06 2.55 3.08
CA ALA A 112 -14.18 1.71 2.22
C ALA A 112 -13.60 0.45 2.87
N GLY A 113 -14.26 -0.09 3.90
CA GLY A 113 -13.83 -1.33 4.55
C GLY A 113 -12.75 -1.08 5.61
N LEU A 114 -11.46 -1.03 5.25
CA LEU A 114 -10.37 -0.72 6.18
C LEU A 114 -9.79 0.66 5.91
N GLY A 115 -9.42 1.38 6.96
CA GLY A 115 -8.75 2.69 6.89
C GLY A 115 -7.65 2.85 7.92
N ILE A 116 -6.80 3.85 7.71
CA ILE A 116 -5.74 4.26 8.64
C ILE A 116 -6.21 5.43 9.50
N PHE A 117 -5.98 5.35 10.80
CA PHE A 117 -6.38 6.37 11.78
C PHE A 117 -5.22 6.70 12.71
N LEU A 118 -5.09 7.97 13.11
CA LEU A 118 -4.11 8.38 14.11
C LEU A 118 -4.51 7.88 15.52
N ARG A 119 -3.54 7.37 16.29
CA ARG A 119 -3.74 6.97 17.71
C ARG A 119 -3.69 8.15 18.69
N THR A 120 -3.72 9.38 18.20
CA THR A 120 -3.49 10.60 18.98
C THR A 120 -4.62 10.98 19.95
N GLY A 121 -5.56 10.08 20.25
CA GLY A 121 -6.68 10.34 21.16
C GLY A 121 -7.55 11.54 20.72
N GLY A 122 -7.66 11.78 19.40
CA GLY A 122 -8.37 12.93 18.85
C GLY A 122 -7.53 14.22 18.74
N ARG A 123 -6.23 14.19 19.06
CA ARG A 123 -5.33 15.34 18.83
C ARG A 123 -4.92 15.43 17.35
N LYS A 124 -4.92 16.64 16.82
CA LYS A 124 -4.50 16.94 15.44
C LYS A 124 -2.99 16.71 15.30
N ALA A 125 -2.56 15.94 14.31
CA ALA A 125 -1.15 15.88 13.95
C ALA A 125 -0.78 17.14 13.17
N SER A 126 0.22 17.89 13.63
CA SER A 126 0.81 18.97 12.84
C SER A 126 1.84 18.37 11.88
N ALA A 127 1.71 18.66 10.59
CA ALA A 127 2.65 18.24 9.58
C ALA A 127 3.26 19.47 8.90
N LYS A 128 4.58 19.47 8.71
CA LYS A 128 5.25 20.52 7.93
C LYS A 128 5.00 20.25 6.45
N GLN A 129 4.74 21.31 5.70
CA GLN A 129 4.53 21.18 4.26
C GLN A 129 5.79 20.61 3.59
N GLY A 130 5.59 19.66 2.68
CA GLY A 130 6.68 19.04 1.91
C GLY A 130 7.56 18.05 2.69
N THR A 131 7.25 17.75 3.96
CA THR A 131 7.91 16.68 4.71
C THR A 131 7.06 15.41 4.73
N PRO A 132 7.67 14.21 4.64
CA PRO A 132 6.98 12.94 4.85
C PRO A 132 6.19 12.93 6.16
N LEU A 133 4.93 12.53 6.10
CA LEU A 133 4.10 12.31 7.28
C LEU A 133 4.44 10.94 7.86
N LEU A 134 4.85 10.89 9.13
CA LEU A 134 5.09 9.65 9.88
C LEU A 134 5.96 8.65 9.11
N GLU A 135 7.13 9.10 8.64
CA GLU A 135 7.99 8.39 7.68
C GLU A 135 8.25 6.92 8.02
N GLU A 136 8.38 6.58 9.29
CA GLU A 136 8.63 5.21 9.75
C GLU A 136 7.39 4.29 9.70
N HIS A 137 6.18 4.86 9.68
CA HIS A 137 4.92 4.12 9.88
C HIS A 137 3.97 4.24 8.68
N LEU A 138 3.89 5.40 8.04
CA LEU A 138 2.99 5.67 6.92
C LEU A 138 3.74 5.63 5.59
N PHE A 139 4.25 4.44 5.27
CA PHE A 139 4.98 4.16 4.04
C PHE A 139 4.16 3.31 3.07
N GLY A 140 4.60 3.24 1.82
CA GLY A 140 4.07 2.32 0.82
C GLY A 140 5.16 1.94 -0.17
N THR A 141 5.15 0.71 -0.65
CA THR A 141 6.12 0.24 -1.65
C THR A 141 5.44 0.18 -3.01
N LEU A 142 6.07 0.77 -4.03
CA LEU A 142 5.60 0.68 -5.41
C LEU A 142 6.23 -0.51 -6.12
N PHE A 143 5.40 -1.33 -6.76
CA PHE A 143 5.83 -2.38 -7.66
C PHE A 143 5.38 -2.03 -9.08
N GLU A 144 6.32 -1.77 -9.99
CA GLU A 144 6.02 -1.54 -11.41
C GLU A 144 5.47 -2.83 -12.03
N LEU A 145 4.30 -2.73 -12.67
CA LEU A 145 3.68 -3.82 -13.40
C LEU A 145 4.05 -3.67 -14.87
N THR A 146 4.93 -4.54 -15.34
CA THR A 146 5.50 -4.44 -16.70
C THR A 146 4.66 -5.15 -17.74
N ARG A 147 3.85 -6.12 -17.30
CA ARG A 147 3.03 -6.95 -18.18
C ARG A 147 1.56 -6.56 -18.06
N LYS A 148 0.86 -6.45 -19.19
CA LYS A 148 -0.58 -6.10 -19.18
C LYS A 148 -1.41 -7.14 -18.45
N GLU A 149 -1.01 -8.40 -18.56
CA GLU A 149 -1.68 -9.53 -17.91
C GLU A 149 -1.63 -9.41 -16.38
N GLU A 150 -0.57 -8.81 -15.80
CA GLU A 150 -0.47 -8.56 -14.35
C GLU A 150 -1.46 -7.50 -13.89
N VAL A 151 -1.60 -6.45 -14.69
CA VAL A 151 -2.53 -5.34 -14.43
C VAL A 151 -3.96 -5.86 -14.49
N GLU A 152 -4.30 -6.60 -15.55
CA GLU A 152 -5.62 -7.20 -15.73
C GLU A 152 -5.93 -8.22 -14.63
N GLU A 153 -4.98 -9.08 -14.27
CA GLU A 153 -5.15 -10.04 -13.17
C GLU A 153 -5.45 -9.33 -11.85
N LEU A 154 -4.67 -8.29 -11.49
CA LEU A 154 -4.91 -7.54 -10.26
C LEU A 154 -6.24 -6.76 -10.30
N ARG A 155 -6.65 -6.22 -11.44
CA ARG A 155 -7.96 -5.55 -11.61
C ARG A 155 -9.11 -6.53 -11.46
N ASN A 156 -9.04 -7.69 -12.10
CA ASN A 156 -10.07 -8.72 -12.03
C ASN A 156 -10.23 -9.28 -10.62
N GLU A 157 -9.13 -9.34 -9.86
CA GLU A 157 -9.12 -9.73 -8.44
C GLU A 157 -9.50 -8.57 -7.51
N GLY A 158 -9.84 -7.40 -8.06
CA GLY A 158 -10.33 -6.23 -7.33
C GLY A 158 -9.27 -5.45 -6.56
N TYR A 159 -7.97 -5.61 -6.85
CA TYR A 159 -6.90 -4.99 -6.09
C TYR A 159 -7.05 -3.44 -6.07
N PRO A 160 -7.28 -2.83 -4.89
CA PRO A 160 -7.80 -1.46 -4.81
C PRO A 160 -6.73 -0.38 -4.96
N SER A 161 -5.45 -0.77 -5.00
CA SER A 161 -4.32 0.16 -4.88
C SER A 161 -3.41 0.11 -6.11
N LEU A 162 -4.01 0.08 -7.30
CA LEU A 162 -3.32 0.30 -8.56
C LEU A 162 -3.21 1.81 -8.84
N MET A 163 -2.01 2.27 -9.20
CA MET A 163 -1.71 3.66 -9.48
C MET A 163 -1.15 3.79 -10.89
N GLU A 164 -1.78 4.63 -11.71
CA GLU A 164 -1.30 4.96 -13.04
C GLU A 164 -0.53 6.29 -12.99
N VAL A 165 0.66 6.30 -13.59
CA VAL A 165 1.52 7.49 -13.67
C VAL A 165 1.83 7.77 -15.12
N ALA A 166 1.39 8.93 -15.62
CA ALA A 166 1.71 9.38 -16.96
C ALA A 166 3.21 9.69 -17.06
N GLN A 167 3.91 9.04 -17.99
CA GLN A 167 5.32 9.31 -18.26
C GLN A 167 5.48 9.89 -19.67
N LYS A 168 6.01 11.10 -19.74
CA LYS A 168 6.42 11.71 -21.02
C LYS A 168 7.74 11.07 -21.43
N ARG A 169 7.76 10.34 -22.55
CA ARG A 169 9.00 9.95 -23.21
C ARG A 169 9.54 11.14 -23.98
N GLN A 170 10.67 11.69 -23.54
CA GLN A 170 11.48 12.50 -24.44
C GLN A 170 12.33 11.55 -25.27
N ASN A 171 12.11 11.52 -26.59
CA ASN A 171 12.96 10.80 -27.52
C ASN A 171 14.35 11.45 -27.50
N LYS A 172 15.27 10.93 -26.69
CA LYS A 172 16.69 11.26 -26.79
C LYS A 172 17.20 10.67 -28.11
N GLY A 173 17.24 11.49 -29.16
CA GLY A 173 18.08 11.21 -30.32
C GLY A 173 17.52 11.49 -31.72
N LYS A 174 16.30 11.99 -31.88
CA LYS A 174 15.85 12.48 -33.20
C LYS A 174 15.12 13.79 -33.04
N THR A 175 15.47 14.76 -33.88
CA THR A 175 14.62 15.90 -34.24
C THR A 175 13.24 15.38 -34.62
N SER A 176 12.34 15.34 -33.65
CA SER A 176 10.94 14.99 -33.85
C SER A 176 10.09 16.16 -33.41
N ASP A 177 9.10 16.49 -34.24
CA ASP A 177 8.12 17.53 -34.03
C ASP A 177 7.64 17.63 -32.57
N PRO A 178 7.39 18.85 -32.07
CA PRO A 178 6.85 19.06 -30.72
C PRO A 178 5.48 18.41 -30.48
N ASN A 179 4.81 17.89 -31.53
CA ASN A 179 3.54 17.17 -31.44
C ASN A 179 3.66 15.65 -31.24
N ASP A 180 4.87 15.07 -31.26
CA ASP A 180 5.05 13.60 -31.20
C ASP A 180 5.38 13.08 -29.79
N VAL A 181 4.81 13.72 -28.76
CA VAL A 181 4.94 13.27 -27.36
C VAL A 181 3.99 12.09 -27.12
N LYS A 182 4.44 10.87 -27.40
CA LYS A 182 3.77 9.66 -26.91
C LYS A 182 3.83 9.63 -25.39
N THR A 183 2.68 9.84 -24.76
CA THR A 183 2.50 9.66 -23.32
C THR A 183 2.17 8.19 -23.07
N GLU A 184 3.10 7.46 -22.45
CA GLU A 184 2.85 6.08 -22.00
C GLU A 184 2.52 6.14 -20.50
N ALA A 185 1.45 5.46 -20.09
CA ALA A 185 1.09 5.32 -18.68
C ALA A 185 1.83 4.12 -18.09
N LYS A 186 2.57 4.34 -17.00
CA LYS A 186 3.11 3.26 -16.17
C LYS A 186 2.12 2.90 -15.08
N VAL A 187 1.98 1.61 -14.80
CA VAL A 187 1.07 1.12 -13.75
C VAL A 187 1.88 0.55 -12.61
N TYR A 188 1.53 0.92 -11.38
CA TYR A 188 2.16 0.46 -10.16
C TYR A 188 1.14 -0.17 -9.22
N ALA A 189 1.52 -1.23 -8.53
CA ALA A 189 0.80 -1.72 -7.36
C ALA A 189 1.40 -1.10 -6.09
N VAL A 190 0.56 -0.46 -5.27
CA VAL A 190 0.97 0.15 -4.00
C VAL A 190 0.73 -0.83 -2.86
N CYS A 191 1.79 -1.24 -2.17
CA CYS A 191 1.71 -2.15 -1.02
C CYS A 191 2.05 -1.45 0.31
N GLY A 192 1.54 -1.99 1.42
CA GLY A 192 1.85 -1.48 2.76
C GLY A 192 0.84 -0.46 3.29
N PRO A 193 1.14 0.20 4.42
CA PRO A 193 0.22 1.10 5.12
C PRO A 193 -0.49 2.13 4.23
N LEU A 194 0.23 2.75 3.29
CA LEU A 194 -0.35 3.75 2.38
C LEU A 194 -1.45 3.19 1.46
N SER A 195 -1.43 1.88 1.18
CA SER A 195 -2.47 1.24 0.37
C SER A 195 -3.83 1.13 1.08
N LEU A 196 -3.89 1.51 2.37
CA LEU A 196 -5.12 1.53 3.19
C LEU A 196 -5.61 2.97 3.44
N ILE A 197 -4.99 3.98 2.82
CA ILE A 197 -5.53 5.34 2.85
C ILE A 197 -6.74 5.41 1.94
N ASN A 198 -7.85 5.92 2.47
CA ASN A 198 -9.07 6.17 1.71
C ASN A 198 -8.94 7.46 0.89
N HIS A 199 -9.56 7.46 -0.28
CA HIS A 199 -9.57 8.60 -1.17
C HIS A 199 -10.42 9.75 -0.61
N ASP A 200 -9.91 10.99 -0.79
CA ASP A 200 -10.66 12.24 -0.72
C ASP A 200 -10.32 13.11 -1.92
N CYS A 201 -11.33 13.74 -2.49
CA CYS A 201 -11.09 14.85 -3.41
C CYS A 201 -10.58 16.11 -2.68
N GLY A 202 -10.99 16.31 -1.42
CA GLY A 202 -10.63 17.47 -0.61
C GLY A 202 -9.29 17.38 0.12
N ALA A 203 -8.63 16.21 0.12
CA ALA A 203 -7.50 15.93 1.00
C ALA A 203 -6.32 16.87 0.74
N PRO A 204 -5.71 17.42 1.80
CA PRO A 204 -4.49 18.21 1.67
C PRO A 204 -3.23 17.34 1.52
N LEU A 205 -3.37 16.02 1.30
CA LEU A 205 -2.25 15.08 1.22
C LEU A 205 -2.01 14.67 -0.23
N ARG A 206 -0.73 14.52 -0.58
CA ARG A 206 -0.26 13.99 -1.87
C ARG A 206 0.78 12.91 -1.63
N PHE A 207 0.84 11.92 -2.49
CA PHE A 207 1.89 10.91 -2.45
C PHE A 207 3.15 11.43 -3.14
N THR A 208 4.29 11.21 -2.52
CA THR A 208 5.58 11.39 -3.19
C THR A 208 5.81 10.23 -4.15
N LEU A 209 6.41 10.49 -5.31
CA LEU A 209 7.05 9.42 -6.08
C LEU A 209 8.46 9.15 -5.52
N PRO A 210 8.92 7.89 -5.52
CA PRO A 210 10.26 7.57 -5.03
C PRO A 210 11.32 8.27 -5.90
N ARG A 211 12.38 8.78 -5.26
CA ARG A 211 13.48 9.48 -5.97
C ARG A 211 14.36 8.52 -6.80
N SER A 212 14.29 7.21 -6.53
CA SER A 212 14.97 6.15 -7.27
C SER A 212 14.03 4.95 -7.43
N MET A 213 13.80 4.51 -8.67
CA MET A 213 12.81 3.45 -8.98
C MET A 213 13.36 2.02 -8.96
N MET A 214 14.61 1.76 -8.53
CA MET A 214 15.20 0.42 -8.62
C MET A 214 15.84 -0.04 -7.29
N PRO A 215 15.41 -1.18 -6.72
CA PRO A 215 16.29 -2.00 -5.90
C PRO A 215 17.40 -2.55 -6.81
N ARG A 216 18.66 -2.28 -6.50
CA ARG A 216 19.78 -2.97 -7.16
C ARG A 216 20.12 -4.32 -6.48
N GLU A 217 19.47 -4.67 -5.37
CA GLU A 217 19.83 -5.83 -4.55
C GLU A 217 18.60 -6.53 -3.94
N GLU A 218 18.52 -7.86 -4.09
CA GLU A 218 17.54 -8.73 -3.42
C GLU A 218 17.71 -8.64 -1.89
N GLY A 219 16.60 -8.58 -1.14
CA GLY A 219 16.61 -8.50 0.33
C GLY A 219 16.60 -7.07 0.92
N LYS A 220 16.67 -6.03 0.09
CA LYS A 220 16.54 -4.60 0.50
C LYS A 220 15.23 -3.93 0.04
N GLU A 221 14.22 -4.70 -0.35
CA GLU A 221 12.91 -4.23 -0.84
C GLU A 221 12.15 -3.30 0.13
N PHE A 222 12.60 -3.21 1.39
CA PHE A 222 11.96 -2.47 2.47
C PHE A 222 12.87 -1.41 3.13
N HIS A 223 14.05 -1.11 2.57
CA HIS A 223 14.97 -0.10 3.11
C HIS A 223 15.22 1.02 2.11
N GLY A 224 14.69 2.21 2.40
CA GLY A 224 15.14 3.48 1.82
C GLY A 224 14.93 3.63 0.30
N LEU A 225 14.58 4.83 -0.13
CA LEU A 225 14.47 5.26 -1.53
C LEU A 225 13.32 4.66 -2.38
N GLN A 226 12.69 3.54 -1.99
CA GLN A 226 11.56 2.91 -2.70
C GLN A 226 10.18 3.16 -2.07
N ALA A 227 10.16 3.67 -0.84
CA ALA A 227 8.94 4.01 -0.16
C ALA A 227 8.36 5.30 -0.72
N ILE A 228 7.05 5.29 -0.97
CA ILE A 228 6.25 6.50 -1.09
C ILE A 228 5.76 6.92 0.29
N TYR A 229 5.57 8.23 0.44
CA TYR A 229 5.09 8.85 1.67
C TYR A 229 3.94 9.80 1.34
N ALA A 230 3.00 9.94 2.26
CA ALA A 230 2.05 11.04 2.22
C ALA A 230 2.72 12.33 2.67
N GLN A 231 2.52 13.42 1.93
CA GLN A 231 3.00 14.74 2.28
C GLN A 231 1.87 15.76 2.20
N PRO A 232 1.83 16.77 3.09
CA PRO A 232 0.92 17.89 2.93
C PRO A 232 1.26 18.70 1.66
N GLY A 233 0.28 18.90 0.79
CA GLY A 233 0.33 19.74 -0.40
C GLY A 233 -0.18 21.17 -0.14
N CYS A 234 0.23 22.10 -1.01
CA CYS A 234 -0.46 23.38 -1.15
C CYS A 234 -1.60 23.18 -2.14
N ARG A 235 -2.84 23.59 -1.80
CA ARG A 235 -3.86 23.81 -2.82
C ARG A 235 -3.34 24.91 -3.75
N THR A 236 -2.96 24.55 -4.97
CA THR A 236 -2.72 25.52 -6.04
C THR A 236 -4.08 26.07 -6.44
N GLY A 237 -4.39 27.28 -5.96
CA GLY A 237 -5.67 27.93 -6.25
C GLY A 237 -6.01 29.18 -5.43
N PHE A 238 -5.26 29.53 -4.38
CA PHE A 238 -5.48 30.79 -3.66
C PHE A 238 -4.17 31.46 -3.22
N PRO A 239 -4.02 32.79 -3.35
CA PRO A 239 -2.77 33.49 -3.07
C PRO A 239 -2.41 33.44 -1.58
N TRP A 240 -1.14 33.15 -1.32
CA TRP A 240 -0.32 33.57 -0.19
C TRP A 240 -0.95 33.67 1.22
N HIS A 241 -0.50 32.77 2.11
CA HIS A 241 0.07 33.17 3.40
C HIS A 241 1.05 32.09 3.89
N ARG A 242 2.31 32.48 4.13
CA ARG A 242 3.30 31.73 4.91
C ARG A 242 2.78 31.64 6.34
N GLY A 243 2.37 30.45 6.77
CA GLY A 243 2.00 30.19 8.15
C GLY A 243 1.93 28.68 8.39
N ARG A 244 2.46 28.23 9.53
CA ARG A 244 2.23 26.86 10.03
C ARG A 244 0.74 26.57 9.96
N ARG A 245 0.34 25.62 9.11
CA ARG A 245 -1.06 25.17 9.09
C ARG A 245 -1.21 24.05 10.12
N THR A 246 -1.95 24.34 11.18
CA THR A 246 -2.60 23.30 11.97
C THR A 246 -3.62 22.60 11.07
N LEU A 247 -3.56 21.27 10.96
CA LEU A 247 -4.58 20.46 10.28
C LEU A 247 -5.89 20.54 11.08
N GLY A 248 -6.62 21.63 10.86
CA GLY A 248 -7.82 21.99 11.59
C GLY A 248 -9.08 21.49 10.89
N GLY A 249 -9.68 20.44 11.45
CA GLY A 249 -11.08 20.08 11.26
C GLY A 249 -11.33 19.19 10.05
N LEU A 250 -11.44 17.89 10.29
CA LEU A 250 -12.16 16.88 9.48
C LEU A 250 -11.94 15.54 10.19
N PHE A 251 -12.77 15.29 11.21
CA PHE A 251 -12.81 13.99 11.89
C PHE A 251 -13.84 13.12 11.17
N GLY A 252 -13.38 11.92 10.83
CA GLY A 252 -13.88 11.10 9.74
C GLY A 252 -12.98 11.33 8.53
N LEU A 253 -12.13 10.36 8.17
CA LEU A 253 -11.68 10.25 6.79
C LEU A 253 -12.86 9.71 5.96
N ASP A 254 -13.98 10.40 6.06
CA ASP A 254 -15.13 10.36 5.17
C ASP A 254 -14.98 11.62 4.34
N PHE A 255 -14.62 11.39 3.11
CA PHE A 255 -13.82 12.31 2.35
C PHE A 255 -14.62 12.56 1.07
N ILE A 256 -15.51 13.55 1.19
CA ILE A 256 -16.58 13.84 0.24
C ILE A 256 -16.05 14.76 -0.86
N SER A 257 -16.15 14.22 -2.09
CA SER A 257 -16.31 14.84 -3.41
C SER A 257 -15.95 16.33 -3.58
N GLY A 258 -15.05 16.58 -4.53
CA GLY A 258 -14.70 17.94 -4.94
C GLY A 258 -13.51 18.04 -5.90
N GLY A 259 -13.57 17.38 -7.05
CA GLY A 259 -13.02 17.87 -8.32
C GLY A 259 -11.51 17.86 -8.56
N LEU A 260 -11.02 16.79 -9.18
CA LEU A 260 -10.13 16.88 -10.34
C LEU A 260 -10.29 15.59 -11.16
N GLN A 261 -10.76 15.75 -12.40
CA GLN A 261 -11.15 14.68 -13.31
C GLN A 261 -10.04 13.65 -13.51
N MET A 262 -10.35 12.41 -13.19
CA MET A 262 -9.66 11.22 -13.69
C MET A 262 -10.73 10.35 -14.36
N PHE A 263 -10.45 9.91 -15.59
CA PHE A 263 -11.44 9.32 -16.49
C PHE A 263 -12.28 8.22 -15.85
N ASP A 264 -13.59 8.43 -15.98
CA ASP A 264 -14.66 7.53 -15.63
C ASP A 264 -14.76 6.44 -16.72
N LEU A 265 -14.63 5.18 -16.33
CA LEU A 265 -14.97 4.02 -17.17
C LEU A 265 -15.80 3.05 -16.33
N CYS A 266 -17.03 3.45 -16.01
CA CYS A 266 -18.14 2.54 -15.76
C CYS A 266 -19.45 3.14 -16.32
N ARG A 267 -19.69 2.95 -17.62
CA ARG A 267 -21.05 2.93 -18.20
C ARG A 267 -21.58 1.50 -18.05
N GLY A 268 -22.73 1.33 -17.39
CA GLY A 268 -23.40 0.03 -17.35
C GLY A 268 -24.40 -0.18 -16.22
N ARG A 269 -25.38 0.71 -16.06
CA ARG A 269 -26.82 0.42 -16.26
C ARG A 269 -27.59 1.73 -16.22
#